data_AF-A0A937YXR2-F1
#
_entry.id   AF-A0A937YXR2-F1
#
_cell.length_a   1.000
_cell.length_b   1.000
_cell.length_c   1.000
_cell.angle_alpha   90.00
_cell.angle_beta   90.00
_cell.angle_gamma   90.00
#
_symmetry.space_group_name_H-M   'P 1'
#
loop_
_entity.id
_entity.type
_entity.pdbx_description
1 polymer ?
#
loop_
_entity_poly.entity_id
_entity_poly.type
_entity_poly.pdbx_seq_one_letter_code
_entity_poly.pdbx_strand_id
1 'polypeptide(L)'
;MGAKAERVTHRTMEPVAVGEAPTADLRQQVGALEAEVERLEDELADQEVYLLDGYVAIVTPVGDHSYIASCPTLHASVQEDGLDATLVSLREAVAVVKDAHEASGRSLPPQDVVARCLD
;
A
#
# COMPACT_ATOMS: atom_id res chain seq x y z
N MET A 1 65.79 -44.75 -26.27
CA MET A 1 64.93 -43.78 -25.56
C MET A 1 63.53 -43.91 -26.11
N GLY A 2 62.66 -44.68 -25.44
CA GLY A 2 61.28 -44.94 -25.89
C GLY A 2 60.30 -44.12 -25.06
N ALA A 3 59.52 -43.25 -25.71
CA ALA A 3 58.48 -42.47 -25.05
C ALA A 3 57.27 -43.39 -24.75
N LYS A 4 56.88 -43.42 -23.48
CA LYS A 4 55.69 -44.13 -22.96
C LYS A 4 54.42 -43.48 -23.53
N ALA A 5 53.53 -44.32 -24.07
CA ALA A 5 52.15 -43.94 -24.33
C ALA A 5 51.36 -43.96 -23.01
N GLU A 6 50.92 -42.79 -22.53
CA GLU A 6 49.93 -42.69 -21.46
C GLU A 6 48.53 -42.69 -22.06
N ARG A 7 47.71 -43.64 -21.60
CA ARG A 7 46.36 -43.89 -22.06
C ARG A 7 45.42 -42.90 -21.35
N VAL A 8 44.95 -41.88 -22.06
CA VAL A 8 43.92 -40.96 -21.58
C VAL A 8 42.57 -41.69 -21.63
N THR A 9 42.01 -42.00 -20.45
CA THR A 9 40.63 -42.47 -20.33
C THR A 9 39.69 -41.27 -20.45
N HIS A 10 38.88 -41.26 -21.51
CA HIS A 10 37.79 -40.31 -21.66
C HIS A 10 36.79 -40.51 -20.51
N ARG A 11 36.63 -39.51 -19.66
CA ARG A 11 35.54 -39.44 -18.70
C ARG A 11 34.31 -38.99 -19.47
N THR A 12 33.35 -39.89 -19.68
CA THR A 12 32.03 -39.53 -20.22
C THR A 12 31.40 -38.53 -19.26
N MET A 13 31.18 -37.29 -19.70
CA MET A 13 30.33 -36.35 -18.98
C MET A 13 28.89 -36.82 -19.15
N GLU A 14 28.27 -37.28 -18.06
CA GLU A 14 26.82 -37.40 -18.01
C GLU A 14 26.23 -36.00 -18.26
N PRO A 15 25.17 -35.88 -19.07
CA PRO A 15 24.50 -34.60 -19.25
C PRO A 15 23.97 -34.16 -17.88
N VAL A 16 24.40 -32.96 -17.44
CA VAL A 16 23.79 -32.29 -16.29
C VAL A 16 22.31 -32.16 -16.62
N ALA A 17 21.46 -32.88 -15.88
CA ALA A 17 20.03 -32.65 -15.92
C ALA A 17 19.82 -31.18 -15.52
N VAL A 18 19.44 -30.35 -16.49
CA VAL A 18 18.88 -29.04 -16.21
C VAL A 18 17.56 -29.32 -15.51
N GLY A 19 17.61 -29.34 -14.17
CA GLY A 19 16.41 -29.50 -13.35
C GLY A 19 15.45 -28.37 -13.68
N GLU A 20 14.38 -28.70 -14.41
CA GLU A 20 13.20 -27.85 -14.47
C GLU A 20 12.58 -27.78 -13.08
N ALA A 21 12.85 -26.71 -12.33
CA ALA A 21 11.94 -26.19 -11.30
C ALA A 21 12.48 -24.86 -10.72
N PRO A 22 12.06 -23.72 -11.29
CA PRO A 22 11.56 -22.65 -10.43
C PRO A 22 10.23 -22.05 -10.92
N THR A 23 9.65 -22.59 -11.99
CA THR A 23 8.43 -22.04 -12.60
C THR A 23 7.16 -22.30 -11.79
N ALA A 24 7.10 -23.39 -11.03
CA ALA A 24 5.95 -23.70 -10.17
C ALA A 24 5.85 -22.73 -8.98
N ASP A 25 6.99 -22.40 -8.37
CA ASP A 25 7.09 -21.46 -7.23
C ASP A 25 6.78 -20.03 -7.68
N LEU A 26 7.33 -19.60 -8.83
CA LEU A 26 7.00 -18.31 -9.43
C LEU A 26 5.52 -18.17 -9.81
N ARG A 27 4.89 -19.23 -10.35
CA ARG A 27 3.44 -19.21 -10.66
C ARG A 27 2.58 -19.12 -9.41
N GLN A 28 2.98 -19.77 -8.31
CA GLN A 28 2.26 -19.67 -7.04
C GLN A 28 2.40 -18.28 -6.41
N GLN A 29 3.59 -17.69 -6.47
CA GLN A 29 3.83 -16.33 -5.97
C GLN A 29 3.09 -15.27 -6.80
N VAL A 30 3.05 -15.42 -8.13
CA VAL A 30 2.26 -14.52 -9.01
C VAL A 30 0.77 -14.64 -8.70
N GLY A 31 0.23 -15.86 -8.57
CA GLY A 31 -1.19 -16.03 -8.24
C GLY A 31 -1.55 -15.46 -6.86
N ALA A 32 -0.67 -15.56 -5.87
CA ALA A 32 -0.86 -14.94 -4.56
C ALA A 32 -0.82 -13.41 -4.63
N LEU A 33 0.08 -12.85 -5.45
CA LEU A 33 0.18 -11.40 -5.65
C LEU A 33 -1.02 -10.84 -6.42
N GLU A 34 -1.49 -11.53 -7.46
CA GLU A 34 -2.68 -11.13 -8.22
C GLU A 34 -3.92 -11.11 -7.32
N ALA A 35 -4.10 -12.13 -6.47
CA ALA A 35 -5.20 -12.15 -5.50
C ALA A 35 -5.10 -11.02 -4.45
N GLU A 36 -3.89 -10.67 -4.03
CA GLU A 36 -3.67 -9.55 -3.11
C GLU A 36 -3.93 -8.20 -3.79
N VAL A 37 -3.58 -8.06 -5.07
CA VAL A 37 -3.89 -6.87 -5.86
C VAL A 37 -5.40 -6.71 -6.03
N GLU A 38 -6.11 -7.77 -6.43
CA GLU A 38 -7.58 -7.75 -6.57
C GLU A 38 -8.26 -7.39 -5.24
N ARG A 39 -7.80 -7.97 -4.12
CA ARG A 39 -8.28 -7.62 -2.78
C ARG A 39 -8.06 -6.14 -2.44
N LEU A 40 -6.86 -5.61 -2.72
CA LEU A 40 -6.54 -4.22 -2.45
C LEU A 40 -7.30 -3.26 -3.36
N GLU A 41 -7.53 -3.63 -4.62
CA GLU A 41 -8.36 -2.88 -5.57
C GLU A 41 -9.82 -2.81 -5.10
N ASP A 42 -10.39 -3.91 -4.62
CA ASP A 42 -11.71 -3.93 -3.99
C ASP A 42 -11.74 -3.07 -2.71
N GLU A 43 -10.73 -3.16 -1.85
CA GLU A 43 -10.63 -2.33 -0.63
C GLU A 43 -10.44 -0.84 -0.91
N LEU A 44 -9.88 -0.48 -2.07
CA LEU A 44 -9.73 0.90 -2.53
C LEU A 44 -10.98 1.42 -3.25
N ALA A 45 -11.75 0.54 -3.90
CA ALA A 45 -12.96 0.90 -4.64
C ALA A 45 -14.03 1.54 -3.74
N ASP A 46 -14.07 1.15 -2.48
CA ASP A 46 -15.04 1.64 -1.49
C ASP A 46 -14.56 2.90 -0.74
N GLN A 47 -13.37 3.41 -1.03
CA GLN A 47 -12.84 4.60 -0.37
C GLN A 47 -13.31 5.89 -1.06
N GLU A 48 -13.96 6.74 -0.29
CA GLU A 48 -14.36 8.07 -0.75
C GLU A 48 -13.41 9.14 -0.19
N VAL A 49 -12.94 10.02 -1.08
CA VAL A 49 -11.97 11.08 -0.73
C VAL A 49 -12.67 12.44 -0.70
N TYR A 50 -12.54 13.13 0.42
CA TYR A 50 -13.14 14.44 0.69
C TYR A 50 -12.05 15.48 0.99
N LEU A 51 -12.38 16.76 0.76
CA LEU A 51 -11.55 17.88 1.17
C LEU A 51 -12.23 18.62 2.33
N LEU A 52 -11.58 18.66 3.49
CA LEU A 52 -12.06 19.32 4.69
C LEU A 52 -11.09 20.43 5.09
N ASP A 53 -11.49 21.69 4.89
CA ASP A 53 -10.69 22.88 5.23
C ASP A 53 -9.25 22.84 4.69
N GLY A 54 -9.11 22.30 3.48
CA GLY A 54 -7.84 22.13 2.78
C GLY A 54 -7.14 20.79 3.02
N TYR A 55 -7.58 19.96 3.96
CA TYR A 55 -6.99 18.66 4.24
C TYR A 55 -7.72 17.52 3.55
N VAL A 56 -6.98 16.49 3.13
CA VAL A 56 -7.60 15.29 2.58
C VAL A 56 -8.18 14.45 3.71
N ALA A 57 -9.43 14.08 3.54
CA ALA A 57 -10.14 13.12 4.36
C ALA A 57 -10.44 11.87 3.53
N ILE A 58 -10.08 10.70 4.05
CA ILE A 58 -10.36 9.40 3.44
C ILE A 58 -11.45 8.75 4.28
N VAL A 59 -12.56 8.40 3.65
CA VAL A 59 -13.72 7.77 4.27
C VAL A 59 -13.88 6.37 3.72
N THR A 60 -13.98 5.38 4.60
CA THR A 60 -14.18 3.97 4.27
C THR A 60 -15.44 3.47 4.96
N PRO A 61 -16.41 2.88 4.24
CA PRO A 61 -17.54 2.22 4.86
C PRO A 61 -17.07 0.99 5.64
N VAL A 62 -17.60 0.80 6.85
CA VAL A 62 -17.31 -0.34 7.72
C VAL A 62 -18.64 -0.95 8.14
N GLY A 63 -19.12 -1.88 7.32
CA GLY A 63 -20.43 -2.50 7.47
C GLY A 63 -21.55 -1.68 6.82
N ASP A 64 -22.78 -1.94 7.24
CA ASP A 64 -23.97 -1.46 6.51
C ASP A 64 -24.23 0.04 6.67
N HIS A 65 -23.85 0.61 7.82
CA HIS A 65 -24.22 1.98 8.19
C HIS A 65 -23.11 2.79 8.88
N SER A 66 -21.97 2.17 9.21
CA SER A 66 -20.89 2.86 9.90
C SER A 66 -19.78 3.20 8.90
N TYR A 67 -19.08 4.31 9.16
CA TYR A 67 -17.98 4.77 8.33
C TYR A 67 -16.80 5.12 9.24
N ILE A 68 -15.60 4.82 8.78
CA ILE A 68 -14.36 5.32 9.36
C ILE A 68 -13.87 6.44 8.46
N ALA A 69 -13.58 7.60 9.04
CA ALA A 69 -12.95 8.69 8.31
C ALA A 69 -11.63 9.09 8.96
N SER A 70 -10.63 9.34 8.13
CA SER A 70 -9.29 9.69 8.58
C SER A 70 -8.75 10.90 7.81
N CYS A 71 -8.03 11.77 8.52
CA CYS A 71 -7.21 12.83 7.96
C CYS A 71 -5.74 12.45 8.20
N PRO A 72 -5.04 11.87 7.20
CA PRO A 72 -3.69 11.35 7.39
C PRO A 72 -2.69 12.42 7.87
N THR A 73 -2.75 13.61 7.29
CA THR A 73 -1.83 14.73 7.60
C THR A 73 -1.91 15.17 9.06
N LEU A 74 -3.09 15.12 9.66
CA LEU A 74 -3.31 15.52 11.06
C LEU A 74 -3.39 14.32 12.01
N HIS A 75 -3.22 13.09 11.49
CA HIS A 75 -3.40 11.85 12.23
C HIS A 75 -4.71 11.79 13.03
N ALA A 76 -5.78 12.38 12.48
CA ALA A 76 -7.11 12.36 13.08
C ALA A 76 -7.94 11.23 12.44
N SER A 77 -8.67 10.48 13.26
CA SER A 77 -9.58 9.44 12.79
C SER A 77 -10.84 9.41 13.65
N VAL A 78 -11.98 9.21 13.01
CA VAL A 78 -13.28 9.05 13.67
C VAL A 78 -14.02 7.85 13.07
N GLN A 79 -14.95 7.30 13.84
CA GLN A 79 -15.87 6.27 13.37
C GLN A 79 -17.26 6.65 13.86
N GLU A 80 -18.21 6.81 12.94
CA GLU A 80 -19.58 7.18 13.27
C GLU A 80 -20.58 6.38 12.42
N ASP A 81 -21.83 6.37 12.87
CA ASP A 81 -22.94 5.83 12.11
C ASP A 81 -23.47 6.92 11.14
N GLY A 82 -23.34 6.65 9.84
CA GLY A 82 -23.73 7.54 8.77
C GLY A 82 -22.59 8.43 8.28
N LEU A 83 -22.56 8.62 6.96
CA LEU A 83 -21.54 9.42 6.27
C LEU A 83 -21.54 10.89 6.76
N ASP A 84 -22.71 11.52 6.86
CA ASP A 84 -22.81 12.92 7.28
C ASP A 84 -22.29 13.14 8.71
N ALA A 85 -22.66 12.26 9.64
CA ALA A 85 -22.17 12.30 11.02
C ALA A 85 -20.65 12.13 11.06
N THR A 86 -20.14 11.17 10.27
CA THR A 86 -18.71 10.90 10.13
C THR A 86 -17.94 12.13 9.64
N LEU A 87 -18.43 12.81 8.60
CA LEU A 87 -17.79 14.00 8.05
C LEU A 87 -17.83 15.20 9.02
N VAL A 88 -18.92 15.35 9.78
CA VAL A 88 -19.04 16.38 10.82
C VAL A 88 -18.05 16.11 11.95
N SER A 89 -18.04 14.90 12.51
CA SER A 89 -17.11 14.51 13.58
C SER A 89 -15.65 14.66 13.13
N LEU A 90 -15.33 14.27 11.88
CA LEU A 90 -13.96 14.43 11.37
C LEU A 90 -13.58 15.91 11.25
N ARG A 91 -14.48 16.77 10.77
CA ARG A 91 -14.22 18.21 10.66
C ARG A 91 -13.94 18.83 12.03
N GLU A 92 -14.70 18.45 13.04
CA GLU A 92 -14.48 18.91 14.42
C GLU A 92 -13.13 18.42 14.96
N ALA A 93 -12.78 17.14 14.76
CA ALA A 93 -11.49 16.59 15.16
C ALA A 93 -10.31 17.30 14.47
N VAL A 94 -10.44 17.56 13.17
CA VAL A 94 -9.45 18.32 12.38
C VAL A 94 -9.30 19.74 12.93
N ALA A 95 -10.40 20.43 13.25
CA ALA A 95 -10.34 21.77 13.83
C ALA A 95 -9.60 21.79 15.17
N VAL A 96 -9.89 20.85 16.07
CA VAL A 96 -9.21 20.72 17.37
C VAL A 96 -7.69 20.52 17.21
N VAL A 97 -7.28 19.64 16.29
CA VAL A 97 -5.86 19.37 16.05
C VAL A 97 -5.16 20.57 15.41
N LYS A 98 -5.82 21.28 14.48
CA LYS A 98 -5.30 22.52 13.89
C LYS A 98 -5.08 23.59 14.95
N ASP A 99 -6.08 23.85 15.79
CA ASP A 99 -5.99 24.86 16.85
C ASP A 99 -4.86 24.54 17.83
N ALA A 100 -4.66 23.25 18.17
CA ALA A 100 -3.56 22.81 19.02
C ALA A 100 -2.18 23.04 18.36
N HIS A 101 -2.06 22.78 17.05
CA HIS A 101 -0.83 23.04 16.31
C HIS A 101 -0.52 24.53 16.18
N GLU A 102 -1.51 25.35 15.87
CA GLU A 102 -1.38 26.81 15.80
C GLU A 102 -0.98 27.40 17.16
N ALA A 103 -1.61 26.94 18.25
CA ALA A 103 -1.24 27.33 19.62
C ALA A 103 0.21 26.95 19.98
N SER A 104 0.76 25.89 19.37
CA SER A 104 2.15 25.47 19.54
C SER A 104 3.15 26.23 18.64
N GLY A 105 2.68 27.16 17.82
CA GLY A 105 3.48 27.89 16.83
C GLY A 105 3.91 27.05 15.62
N ARG A 106 3.31 25.86 15.45
CA ARG A 106 3.54 24.97 14.31
C ARG A 106 2.39 25.17 13.31
N SER A 107 2.66 25.88 12.22
CA SER A 107 1.74 25.83 11.07
C SER A 107 1.97 24.52 10.33
N LEU A 108 0.97 23.65 10.33
CA LEU A 108 0.90 22.56 9.37
C LEU A 108 0.04 23.08 8.22
N PRO A 109 0.61 23.60 7.12
CA PRO A 109 -0.19 23.87 5.95
C PRO A 109 -0.79 22.54 5.45
N PRO A 110 -1.99 22.54 4.87
CA PRO A 110 -2.52 21.34 4.21
C PRO A 110 -1.55 20.88 3.13
N GLN A 111 -0.78 19.82 3.43
CA GLN A 111 0.25 19.31 2.52
C GLN A 111 -0.39 18.55 1.34
N ASP A 112 -1.63 18.09 1.52
CA ASP A 112 -2.32 17.21 0.59
C ASP A 112 -2.74 17.88 -0.72
N VAL A 113 -3.06 19.18 -0.69
CA VAL A 113 -3.45 19.94 -1.90
C VAL A 113 -2.24 20.53 -2.61
N VAL A 114 -1.16 20.84 -1.88
CA VAL A 114 0.06 21.42 -2.46
C VAL A 114 0.78 20.41 -3.37
N ALA A 115 0.67 19.10 -3.09
CA ALA A 115 1.28 18.06 -3.93
C ALA A 115 0.61 17.87 -5.30
N ARG A 116 -0.64 18.33 -5.50
CA ARG A 116 -1.40 18.17 -6.76
C ARG A 116 -1.57 19.46 -7.58
N CYS A 117 -1.15 20.61 -7.08
CA CYS A 117 -1.23 21.89 -7.79
C CYS A 117 0.09 22.33 -8.45
N LEU A 118 1.06 21.42 -8.58
CA LEU A 118 2.36 21.66 -9.24
C LEU A 118 2.53 20.88 -10.55
N ASP A 119 1.42 20.58 -11.25
CA ASP A 119 1.43 20.17 -12.67
C ASP A 119 1.00 21.34 -13.57
#